data_AF-A0A8H6V1Y8-F1
#
_entry.id   AF-A0A8H6V1Y8-F1
#
_cell.length_a   1.000
_cell.length_b   1.000
_cell.length_c   1.000
_cell.angle_alpha   90.00
_cell.angle_beta   90.00
_cell.angle_gamma   90.00
#
_symmetry.space_group_name_H-M   'P 1'
#
loop_
_entity.id
_entity.type
_entity.pdbx_description
1 polymer ?
#
loop_
_entity_poly.entity_id
_entity_poly.type
_entity_poly.pdbx_seq_one_letter_code
_entity_poly.pdbx_strand_id
1 'polypeptide(L)'
;MQRFIQSDYQTPPNVAPNFELVVLEDGGKLNHYWRNNSSTPTTWVGSTATITSNATGAGSLIESDDLNFQVVVLEGNNLNHYWRDNGNPKRPWIGPTATISSKATGPGAIIQSKGPQGTPINFEGLAPLSRFPHWVQVVVPEVGDPSRGNNLNQYSRDKDTLKWTGPTATITQYAQGPGSLILSYLGGSKSNFEVIVPETKYAGGQPPWNFSHYWLDTSVPGNPWNGPTTPTITGNATGPGSLIQSRFGTPGNFEVVVLEGNNLNHYYRSNQKQGAPWTGPIATICSDAVNTWPPT
;
A
#
# COMPACT_ATOMS: atom_id res chain seq x y z
N MET A 1 0.72 5.05 -1.77
CA MET A 1 1.61 4.11 -1.05
C MET A 1 1.77 4.54 0.40
N GLN A 2 1.70 3.59 1.34
CA GLN A 2 1.72 3.86 2.78
C GLN A 2 3.17 4.01 3.28
N ARG A 3 3.56 5.25 3.60
CA ARG A 3 4.91 5.56 4.10
C ARG A 3 4.94 5.91 5.58
N PHE A 4 3.79 6.32 6.10
CA PHE A 4 3.56 6.77 7.47
C PHE A 4 2.58 5.80 8.13
N ILE A 5 2.93 5.28 9.29
CA ILE A 5 2.09 4.41 10.09
C ILE A 5 2.08 4.87 11.54
N GLN A 6 1.01 4.51 12.23
CA GLN A 6 1.01 4.44 13.68
C GLN A 6 1.38 3.00 14.06
N SER A 7 2.31 2.85 15.01
CA SER A 7 2.91 1.58 15.40
C SER A 7 2.60 1.27 16.86
N ASP A 8 2.29 0.00 17.14
CA ASP A 8 2.05 -0.49 18.50
C ASP A 8 3.34 -1.04 19.14
N TYR A 9 4.44 -1.13 18.37
CA TYR A 9 5.77 -1.46 18.90
C TYR A 9 6.17 -0.56 20.08
N GLN A 10 6.59 -1.17 21.19
CA GLN A 10 6.93 -0.50 22.45
C GLN A 10 5.81 0.38 23.03
N THR A 11 4.56 0.06 22.73
CA THR A 11 3.39 0.79 23.26
C THR A 11 2.63 -0.08 24.25
N PRO A 12 2.89 0.02 25.57
CA PRO A 12 2.06 -0.63 26.58
C PRO A 12 0.59 -0.17 26.51
N PRO A 13 -0.35 -0.94 27.12
CA PRO A 13 -1.72 -0.49 27.27
C PRO A 13 -1.78 0.89 27.95
N ASN A 14 -2.55 1.82 27.37
CA ASN A 14 -2.73 3.22 27.81
C ASN A 14 -1.56 4.17 27.53
N VAL A 15 -0.58 3.78 26.72
CA VAL A 15 0.47 4.66 26.19
C VAL A 15 0.09 5.09 24.78
N ALA A 16 0.38 6.34 24.42
CA ALA A 16 0.12 6.81 23.06
C ALA A 16 1.10 6.13 22.09
N PRO A 17 0.60 5.45 21.03
CA PRO A 17 1.43 4.71 20.08
C PRO A 17 2.33 5.64 19.28
N ASN A 18 3.48 5.13 18.84
CA ASN A 18 4.47 5.91 18.11
C ASN A 18 4.03 6.14 16.67
N PHE A 19 4.59 7.19 16.05
CA PHE A 19 4.52 7.37 14.60
C PHE A 19 5.82 6.96 13.96
N GLU A 20 5.71 6.28 12.82
CA GLU A 20 6.84 5.73 12.07
C GLU A 20 6.72 6.16 10.61
N LEU A 21 7.85 6.48 9.99
CA LEU A 21 7.93 7.02 8.64
C LEU A 21 9.18 6.51 7.93
N VAL A 22 9.07 6.15 6.65
CA VAL A 22 10.24 5.99 5.77
C VAL A 22 10.32 7.12 4.76
N VAL A 23 11.52 7.68 4.59
CA VAL A 23 11.79 8.82 3.72
C VAL A 23 12.91 8.46 2.76
N LEU A 24 12.67 8.69 1.47
CA LEU A 24 13.71 8.70 0.45
C LEU A 24 14.39 10.07 0.50
N GLU A 25 15.67 10.07 0.81
CA GLU A 25 16.54 11.24 0.86
C GLU A 25 17.52 11.26 -0.32
N ASP A 26 18.26 12.36 -0.43
CA ASP A 26 19.30 12.56 -1.43
C ASP A 26 20.33 11.42 -1.45
N GLY A 27 20.83 11.13 -2.65
CA GLY A 27 21.81 10.05 -2.87
C GLY A 27 21.24 8.65 -2.73
N GLY A 28 19.92 8.48 -2.85
CA GLY A 28 19.25 7.18 -2.85
C GLY A 28 19.11 6.55 -1.47
N LYS A 29 19.25 7.33 -0.40
CA LYS A 29 19.15 6.83 0.98
C LYS A 29 17.70 6.71 1.39
N LEU A 30 17.25 5.50 1.69
CA LEU A 30 15.98 5.30 2.38
C LEU A 30 16.25 5.21 3.89
N ASN A 31 15.74 6.17 4.63
CA ASN A 31 15.89 6.26 6.07
C ASN A 31 14.55 6.12 6.80
N HIS A 32 14.64 5.69 8.04
CA HIS A 32 13.50 5.51 8.93
C HIS A 32 13.49 6.61 10.00
N TYR A 33 12.33 7.18 10.25
CA TYR A 33 12.09 8.21 11.25
C TYR A 33 10.95 7.77 12.16
N TRP A 34 11.04 8.14 13.44
CA TRP A 34 10.02 7.81 14.43
C TRP A 34 9.76 8.97 15.37
N ARG A 35 8.58 9.00 15.99
CA ARG A 35 8.20 10.00 17.00
C ARG A 35 7.52 9.32 18.17
N ASN A 36 8.07 9.52 19.37
CA ASN A 36 7.44 9.10 20.61
C ASN A 36 6.29 10.04 20.98
N ASN A 37 5.06 9.56 20.85
CA ASN A 37 3.87 10.36 21.14
C ASN A 37 3.56 10.50 22.64
N SER A 38 4.28 9.78 23.49
CA SER A 38 4.19 9.88 24.95
C SER A 38 5.30 10.73 25.56
N SER A 39 6.19 11.30 24.74
CA SER A 39 7.27 12.20 25.17
C SER A 39 6.87 13.67 25.12
N THR A 40 7.45 14.48 26.02
CA THR A 40 7.32 15.95 26.00
C THR A 40 8.72 16.59 26.01
N PRO A 41 9.11 17.35 24.99
CA PRO A 41 8.38 17.63 23.74
C PRO A 41 8.29 16.39 22.83
N THR A 42 7.30 16.37 21.94
CA THR A 42 7.26 15.35 20.88
C THR A 42 8.21 15.75 19.76
N THR A 43 9.23 14.93 19.49
CA THR A 43 10.24 15.20 18.45
C THR A 43 10.42 14.00 17.54
N TRP A 44 10.58 14.24 16.24
CA TRP A 44 10.97 13.23 15.28
C TRP A 44 12.45 12.87 15.43
N VAL A 45 12.76 11.59 15.38
CA VAL A 45 14.11 11.03 15.54
C VAL A 45 14.42 10.15 14.34
N GLY A 46 15.56 10.39 13.69
CA GLY A 46 16.07 9.53 12.62
C GLY A 46 16.73 8.27 13.17
N SER A 47 16.54 7.14 12.49
CA SER A 47 17.28 5.91 12.71
C SER A 47 18.76 6.14 12.40
N THR A 48 19.66 5.64 13.24
CA THR A 48 21.11 5.66 12.99
C THR A 48 21.52 4.72 11.86
N ALA A 49 20.66 3.78 11.49
CA ALA A 49 20.87 2.85 10.39
C ALA A 49 19.98 3.22 9.19
N THR A 50 20.63 3.43 8.05
CA THR A 50 20.00 3.53 6.73
C THR A 50 19.49 2.17 6.28
N ILE A 51 18.29 2.12 5.69
CA ILE A 51 17.68 0.88 5.19
C ILE A 51 18.43 0.41 3.94
N THR A 52 18.65 1.34 3.02
CA THR A 52 19.40 1.16 1.77
C THR A 52 19.89 2.50 1.24
N SER A 53 20.98 2.49 0.46
CA SER A 53 21.50 3.66 -0.25
C SER A 53 21.25 3.59 -1.77
N ASN A 54 20.46 2.62 -2.23
CA ASN A 54 20.19 2.37 -3.65
C ASN A 54 18.74 2.67 -4.04
N ALA A 55 17.98 3.33 -3.16
CA ALA A 55 16.58 3.61 -3.41
C ALA A 55 16.44 4.61 -4.57
N THR A 56 15.61 4.24 -5.54
CA THR A 56 15.28 5.02 -6.75
C THR A 56 13.82 5.47 -6.75
N GLY A 57 13.05 4.98 -5.78
CA GLY A 57 11.66 5.34 -5.55
C GLY A 57 11.37 5.25 -4.06
N ALA A 58 10.30 5.91 -3.63
CA ALA A 58 9.98 5.93 -2.21
C ALA A 58 9.58 4.55 -1.68
N GLY A 59 9.98 4.26 -0.44
CA GLY A 59 9.58 3.02 0.24
C GLY A 59 8.13 3.01 0.72
N SER A 60 7.62 1.82 1.00
CA SER A 60 6.35 1.58 1.69
C SER A 60 6.63 0.75 2.95
N LEU A 61 6.06 1.15 4.09
CA LEU A 61 6.34 0.60 5.42
C LEU A 61 5.07 0.01 6.03
N ILE A 62 5.21 -1.13 6.71
CA ILE A 62 4.21 -1.68 7.65
C ILE A 62 4.89 -2.11 8.95
N GLU A 63 4.09 -2.16 10.02
CA GLU A 63 4.33 -3.03 11.17
C GLU A 63 3.57 -4.32 10.95
N SER A 64 4.23 -5.47 11.11
CA SER A 64 3.58 -6.78 11.07
C SER A 64 3.15 -7.28 12.46
N ASP A 65 2.35 -8.35 12.52
CA ASP A 65 1.76 -8.88 13.76
C ASP A 65 2.82 -9.40 14.75
N ASP A 66 4.01 -9.71 14.26
CA ASP A 66 5.18 -10.04 15.08
C ASP A 66 5.90 -8.79 15.63
N LEU A 67 5.30 -7.61 15.46
CA LEU A 67 5.80 -6.29 15.84
C LEU A 67 7.11 -5.88 15.15
N ASN A 68 7.51 -6.59 14.11
CA ASN A 68 8.63 -6.20 13.26
C ASN A 68 8.19 -5.20 12.19
N PHE A 69 9.13 -4.40 11.70
CA PHE A 69 8.86 -3.50 10.59
C PHE A 69 9.28 -4.14 9.27
N GLN A 70 8.45 -3.99 8.24
CA GLN A 70 8.73 -4.45 6.90
C GLN A 70 8.64 -3.30 5.91
N VAL A 71 9.61 -3.24 5.01
CA VAL A 71 9.74 -2.20 4.01
C VAL A 71 9.92 -2.84 2.64
N VAL A 72 9.19 -2.33 1.65
CA VAL A 72 9.52 -2.55 0.24
C VAL A 72 9.98 -1.26 -0.38
N VAL A 73 11.00 -1.32 -1.23
CA VAL A 73 11.61 -0.17 -1.88
C VAL A 73 12.09 -0.51 -3.27
N LEU A 74 11.93 0.44 -4.20
CA LEU A 74 12.41 0.31 -5.57
C LEU A 74 13.91 0.67 -5.64
N GLU A 75 14.73 -0.24 -6.15
CA GLU A 75 16.16 -0.07 -6.40
C GLU A 75 16.47 -0.41 -7.86
N GLY A 76 16.52 0.62 -8.72
CA GLY A 76 16.51 0.44 -10.17
C GLY A 76 15.17 -0.18 -10.60
N ASN A 77 15.21 -1.39 -11.17
CA ASN A 77 14.02 -2.14 -11.56
C ASN A 77 13.62 -3.22 -10.54
N ASN A 78 14.36 -3.32 -9.43
CA ASN A 78 14.11 -4.32 -8.39
C ASN A 78 13.23 -3.75 -7.29
N LEU A 79 12.10 -4.38 -7.01
CA LEU A 79 11.37 -4.14 -5.77
C LEU A 79 11.94 -5.04 -4.67
N ASN A 80 12.75 -4.46 -3.79
CA ASN A 80 13.47 -5.17 -2.75
C ASN A 80 12.73 -5.07 -1.41
N HIS A 81 12.79 -6.16 -0.64
CA HIS A 81 12.21 -6.26 0.69
C HIS A 81 13.29 -6.20 1.78
N TYR A 82 13.03 -5.38 2.79
CA TYR A 82 13.83 -5.22 4.00
C TYR A 82 12.91 -5.39 5.21
N TRP A 83 13.48 -5.81 6.34
CA TRP A 83 12.76 -5.83 7.60
C TRP A 83 13.66 -5.44 8.75
N ARG A 84 13.08 -5.05 9.89
CA ARG A 84 13.81 -4.72 11.12
C ARG A 84 13.38 -5.65 12.23
N ASP A 85 14.35 -6.33 12.83
CA ASP A 85 14.14 -7.10 14.06
C ASP A 85 14.02 -6.14 15.24
N ASN A 86 12.78 -5.95 15.66
CA ASN A 86 12.40 -5.08 16.75
C ASN A 86 12.59 -5.72 18.13
N GLY A 87 12.83 -7.03 18.19
CA GLY A 87 13.27 -7.73 19.41
C GLY A 87 14.75 -7.51 19.71
N ASN A 88 15.56 -7.16 18.70
CA ASN A 88 16.99 -6.92 18.87
C ASN A 88 17.26 -5.50 19.40
N PRO A 89 18.00 -5.33 20.53
CA PRO A 89 18.33 -4.01 21.07
C PRO A 89 19.11 -3.10 20.10
N LYS A 90 19.87 -3.69 19.16
CA LYS A 90 20.60 -2.95 18.12
C LYS A 90 19.70 -2.49 16.97
N ARG A 91 18.49 -3.04 16.86
CA ARG A 91 17.46 -2.71 15.85
C ARG A 91 18.00 -2.61 14.42
N PRO A 92 18.81 -3.57 13.93
CA PRO A 92 19.37 -3.48 12.59
C PRO A 92 18.29 -3.66 11.53
N TRP A 93 18.38 -2.90 10.44
CA TRP A 93 17.69 -3.24 9.21
C TRP A 93 18.39 -4.43 8.55
N ILE A 94 17.60 -5.41 8.13
CA ILE A 94 18.04 -6.65 7.51
C ILE A 94 17.50 -6.67 6.09
N GLY A 95 18.39 -6.66 5.10
CA GLY A 95 18.04 -6.85 3.70
C GLY A 95 19.11 -6.37 2.71
N PRO A 96 18.81 -6.45 1.39
CA PRO A 96 17.55 -6.95 0.85
C PRO A 96 17.41 -8.46 1.10
N THR A 97 16.33 -8.90 1.75
CA THR A 97 16.11 -10.33 2.04
C THR A 97 15.40 -11.05 0.91
N ALA A 98 14.77 -10.29 0.02
CA ALA A 98 14.22 -10.78 -1.23
C ALA A 98 14.14 -9.65 -2.26
N THR A 99 14.29 -10.00 -3.53
CA THR A 99 13.82 -9.20 -4.66
C THR A 99 12.45 -9.75 -5.05
N ILE A 100 11.39 -9.02 -4.72
CA ILE A 100 9.99 -9.43 -4.97
C ILE A 100 9.72 -9.43 -6.48
N SER A 101 10.23 -8.40 -7.16
CA SER A 101 10.17 -8.27 -8.61
C SER A 101 11.45 -7.64 -9.12
N SER A 102 11.91 -8.07 -10.29
CA SER A 102 13.01 -7.45 -11.04
C SER A 102 12.54 -6.66 -12.26
N LYS A 103 11.23 -6.43 -12.38
CA LYS A 103 10.57 -5.77 -13.51
C LYS A 103 9.80 -4.52 -13.09
N ALA A 104 10.01 -4.04 -11.87
CA ALA A 104 9.26 -2.93 -11.33
C ALA A 104 9.57 -1.64 -12.11
N THR A 105 8.53 -0.89 -12.47
CA THR A 105 8.63 0.40 -13.16
C THR A 105 8.35 1.59 -12.25
N GLY A 106 8.02 1.31 -10.99
CA GLY A 106 7.69 2.29 -9.97
C GLY A 106 7.63 1.63 -8.60
N PRO A 107 7.47 2.42 -7.53
CA PRO A 107 7.51 1.88 -6.19
C PRO A 107 6.28 1.00 -5.88
N GLY A 108 6.43 0.06 -4.95
CA GLY A 108 5.36 -0.86 -4.56
C GLY A 108 4.63 -0.43 -3.28
N ALA A 109 3.38 -0.86 -3.13
CA ALA A 109 2.63 -0.74 -1.88
C ALA A 109 2.64 -2.07 -1.14
N ILE A 110 3.00 -2.07 0.15
CA ILE A 110 2.95 -3.23 1.04
C ILE A 110 1.83 -3.05 2.06
N ILE A 111 1.11 -4.14 2.36
CA ILE A 111 0.13 -4.19 3.45
C ILE A 111 0.23 -5.53 4.16
N GLN A 112 -0.15 -5.54 5.43
CA GLN A 112 -0.41 -6.77 6.15
C GLN A 112 -1.84 -7.28 5.91
N SER A 113 -1.97 -8.56 5.56
CA SER A 113 -3.25 -9.26 5.60
C SER A 113 -3.65 -9.47 7.08
N LYS A 114 -4.58 -8.68 7.61
CA LYS A 114 -5.22 -8.98 8.90
C LYS A 114 -6.51 -9.76 8.66
N GLY A 115 -6.70 -10.86 9.38
CA GLY A 115 -8.00 -11.54 9.40
C GLY A 115 -9.10 -10.64 9.99
N PRO A 116 -10.38 -10.98 9.81
CA PRO A 116 -11.47 -10.20 10.39
C PRO A 116 -11.35 -10.15 11.93
N GLN A 117 -11.51 -8.96 12.49
CA GLN A 117 -11.54 -8.65 13.95
C GLN A 117 -10.20 -8.60 14.71
N GLY A 118 -9.05 -8.44 14.05
CA GLY A 118 -7.79 -8.17 14.78
C GLY A 118 -7.31 -9.30 15.70
N THR A 119 -8.00 -10.43 15.70
CA THR A 119 -7.49 -11.70 16.21
C THR A 119 -6.54 -12.24 15.15
N PRO A 120 -5.28 -12.56 15.51
CA PRO A 120 -4.43 -13.37 14.66
C PRO A 120 -5.22 -14.61 14.27
N ILE A 121 -5.30 -14.92 12.99
CA ILE A 121 -6.00 -16.12 12.48
C ILE A 121 -5.25 -17.38 12.94
N ASN A 122 -5.52 -17.81 14.17
CA ASN A 122 -5.38 -19.19 14.59
C ASN A 122 -6.75 -19.88 14.46
N PHE A 123 -6.99 -20.53 13.33
CA PHE A 123 -8.08 -21.50 13.23
C PHE A 123 -7.70 -22.76 14.02
N GLU A 124 -7.74 -22.69 15.35
CA GLU A 124 -7.78 -23.90 16.18
C GLU A 124 -9.23 -24.24 16.48
N GLY A 125 -9.72 -25.26 15.79
CA GLY A 125 -11.04 -25.83 15.99
C GLY A 125 -11.58 -26.47 14.72
N LEU A 126 -11.19 -27.73 14.49
CA LEU A 126 -11.60 -28.66 13.41
C LEU A 126 -10.69 -28.68 12.16
N ALA A 127 -9.70 -29.60 12.20
CA ALA A 127 -8.88 -30.11 11.09
C ALA A 127 -7.88 -29.12 10.45
N PRO A 128 -6.73 -29.59 9.91
CA PRO A 128 -5.57 -28.75 9.65
C PRO A 128 -5.81 -27.87 8.44
N LEU A 129 -6.20 -26.62 8.67
CA LEU A 129 -6.35 -25.64 7.62
C LEU A 129 -5.44 -24.45 7.93
N SER A 130 -4.25 -24.49 7.32
CA SER A 130 -3.39 -23.34 7.05
C SER A 130 -4.11 -22.37 6.10
N ARG A 131 -5.21 -21.77 6.57
CA ARG A 131 -6.29 -21.29 5.68
C ARG A 131 -6.13 -19.87 5.15
N PHE A 132 -5.10 -19.16 5.59
CA PHE A 132 -4.47 -18.05 4.85
C PHE A 132 -2.96 -18.15 5.09
N PRO A 133 -2.21 -18.82 4.21
CA PRO A 133 -0.76 -18.93 4.36
C PRO A 133 -0.06 -17.57 4.27
N HIS A 134 -0.73 -16.52 3.74
CA HIS A 134 -0.08 -15.27 3.35
C HIS A 134 -0.37 -14.08 4.28
N TRP A 135 0.66 -13.62 5.00
CA TRP A 135 0.58 -12.52 5.97
C TRP A 135 0.80 -11.12 5.39
N VAL A 136 1.49 -11.02 4.25
CA VAL A 136 1.84 -9.73 3.66
C VAL A 136 1.53 -9.75 2.18
N GLN A 137 0.91 -8.69 1.70
CA GLN A 137 0.62 -8.46 0.29
C GLN A 137 1.39 -7.26 -0.23
N VAL A 138 1.85 -7.38 -1.47
CA VAL A 138 2.49 -6.29 -2.20
C VAL A 138 1.80 -6.12 -3.54
N VAL A 139 1.56 -4.87 -3.95
CA VAL A 139 1.24 -4.54 -5.34
C VAL A 139 2.32 -3.64 -5.91
N VAL A 140 2.71 -3.91 -7.16
CA VAL A 140 3.81 -3.20 -7.82
C VAL A 140 3.52 -3.05 -9.31
N PRO A 141 3.74 -1.85 -9.89
CA PRO A 141 3.69 -1.68 -11.33
C PRO A 141 4.93 -2.30 -11.97
N GLU A 142 4.74 -3.12 -12.98
CA GLU A 142 5.80 -3.83 -13.70
C GLU A 142 5.68 -3.62 -15.20
N VAL A 143 6.81 -3.72 -15.91
CA VAL A 143 6.83 -3.63 -17.37
C VAL A 143 5.78 -4.57 -17.96
N GLY A 144 4.82 -3.98 -18.67
CA GLY A 144 3.71 -4.67 -19.33
C GLY A 144 3.90 -4.80 -20.83
N ASP A 145 2.78 -5.01 -21.53
CA ASP A 145 2.74 -4.99 -22.99
C ASP A 145 2.95 -3.54 -23.49
N PRO A 146 3.92 -3.29 -24.40
CA PRO A 146 4.17 -1.94 -24.95
C PRO A 146 2.96 -1.30 -25.66
N SER A 147 2.02 -2.11 -26.14
CA SER A 147 0.76 -1.65 -26.73
C SER A 147 -0.32 -1.31 -25.69
N ARG A 148 -0.02 -1.49 -24.40
CA ARG A 148 -0.92 -1.20 -23.27
C ARG A 148 -0.20 -0.28 -22.27
N GLY A 149 -0.48 -0.43 -20.98
CA GLY A 149 0.29 0.17 -19.91
C GLY A 149 1.17 -0.87 -19.21
N ASN A 150 1.63 -0.52 -18.02
CA ASN A 150 2.28 -1.46 -17.14
C ASN A 150 1.26 -2.42 -16.53
N ASN A 151 1.73 -3.60 -16.14
CA ASN A 151 0.96 -4.50 -15.30
C ASN A 151 0.99 -3.95 -13.86
N LEU A 152 -0.14 -3.96 -13.15
CA LEU A 152 -0.13 -3.87 -11.70
C LEU A 152 -0.27 -5.28 -11.14
N ASN A 153 0.83 -5.81 -10.63
CA ASN A 153 0.92 -7.19 -10.19
C ASN A 153 0.88 -7.29 -8.66
N GLN A 154 0.21 -8.32 -8.17
CA GLN A 154 0.16 -8.68 -6.76
C GLN A 154 1.17 -9.79 -6.44
N TYR A 155 1.82 -9.67 -5.30
CA TYR A 155 2.66 -10.68 -4.69
C TYR A 155 2.20 -10.94 -3.25
N SER A 156 2.37 -12.18 -2.80
CA SER A 156 2.05 -12.60 -1.44
C SER A 156 3.31 -13.14 -0.76
N ARG A 157 3.50 -12.82 0.52
CA ARG A 157 4.49 -13.47 1.37
C ARG A 157 3.79 -14.47 2.27
N ASP A 158 4.35 -15.67 2.38
CA ASP A 158 3.89 -16.72 3.30
C ASP A 158 4.39 -16.47 4.73
N LYS A 159 3.54 -16.73 5.73
CA LYS A 159 3.81 -16.41 7.14
C LYS A 159 4.74 -17.40 7.81
N ASP A 160 4.68 -18.67 7.39
CA ASP A 160 5.37 -19.77 8.06
C ASP A 160 6.75 -19.99 7.43
N THR A 161 6.81 -19.94 6.10
CA THR A 161 8.04 -20.12 5.31
C THR A 161 8.76 -18.81 5.03
N LEU A 162 8.11 -17.66 5.25
CA LEU A 162 8.63 -16.32 4.98
C LEU A 162 8.96 -16.04 3.50
N LYS A 163 8.55 -16.93 2.58
CA LYS A 163 8.84 -16.85 1.15
C LYS A 163 7.84 -15.96 0.43
N TRP A 164 8.33 -15.22 -0.56
CA TRP A 164 7.50 -14.47 -1.49
C TRP A 164 7.07 -15.38 -2.66
N THR A 165 5.81 -15.23 -3.06
CA THR A 165 5.19 -15.91 -4.20
C THR A 165 4.54 -14.85 -5.09
N GLY A 166 4.77 -14.94 -6.39
CA GLY A 166 4.01 -14.16 -7.37
C GLY A 166 4.69 -14.03 -8.73
N PRO A 167 4.08 -13.26 -9.66
CA PRO A 167 2.83 -12.53 -9.45
C PRO A 167 1.65 -13.50 -9.22
N THR A 168 0.92 -13.33 -8.12
CA THR A 168 -0.24 -14.18 -7.79
C THR A 168 -1.50 -13.74 -8.54
N ALA A 169 -1.52 -12.48 -8.98
CA ALA A 169 -2.52 -11.92 -9.87
C ALA A 169 -1.96 -10.71 -10.62
N THR A 170 -2.48 -10.47 -11.82
CA THR A 170 -2.38 -9.19 -12.52
C THR A 170 -3.71 -8.46 -12.35
N ILE A 171 -3.70 -7.37 -11.60
CA ILE A 171 -4.90 -6.57 -11.27
C ILE A 171 -5.37 -5.81 -12.50
N THR A 172 -4.41 -5.23 -13.22
CA THR A 172 -4.62 -4.52 -14.48
C THR A 172 -3.36 -4.58 -15.32
N GLN A 173 -3.50 -4.35 -16.62
CA GLN A 173 -2.43 -4.25 -17.62
C GLN A 173 -2.32 -2.83 -18.20
N TYR A 174 -2.99 -1.86 -17.57
CA TYR A 174 -3.09 -0.49 -18.05
C TYR A 174 -2.49 0.53 -17.08
N ALA A 175 -1.83 0.07 -16.01
CA ALA A 175 -1.28 0.95 -14.98
C ALA A 175 -0.26 1.95 -15.55
N GLN A 176 -0.35 3.20 -15.11
CA GLN A 176 0.55 4.30 -15.49
C GLN A 176 1.43 4.77 -14.33
N GLY A 177 1.36 4.08 -13.20
CA GLY A 177 2.12 4.39 -12.02
C GLY A 177 1.81 3.43 -10.87
N PRO A 178 2.42 3.67 -9.69
CA PRO A 178 2.16 2.87 -8.51
C PRO A 178 0.71 2.96 -8.03
N GLY A 179 0.19 1.83 -7.55
CA GLY A 179 -1.11 1.76 -6.89
C GLY A 179 -1.06 2.12 -5.40
N SER A 180 -2.23 2.38 -4.81
CA SER A 180 -2.43 2.38 -3.36
C SER A 180 -3.28 1.19 -2.97
N LEU A 181 -2.83 0.43 -1.97
CA LEU A 181 -3.46 -0.79 -1.49
C LEU A 181 -3.92 -0.59 -0.04
N ILE A 182 -5.16 -0.96 0.26
CA ILE A 182 -5.66 -1.06 1.63
C ILE A 182 -6.34 -2.41 1.85
N LEU A 183 -6.54 -2.75 3.11
CA LEU A 183 -7.44 -3.80 3.55
C LEU A 183 -8.68 -3.11 4.12
N SER A 184 -9.81 -3.28 3.47
CA SER A 184 -11.08 -2.71 3.95
C SER A 184 -11.77 -3.65 4.93
N TYR A 185 -12.55 -3.06 5.83
CA TYR A 185 -13.49 -3.76 6.69
C TYR A 185 -14.91 -3.30 6.38
N LEU A 186 -15.68 -4.14 5.69
CA LEU A 186 -17.05 -3.83 5.24
C LEU A 186 -18.11 -4.44 6.17
N GLY A 187 -17.72 -4.85 7.38
CA GLY A 187 -18.59 -5.44 8.41
C GLY A 187 -18.57 -6.99 8.44
N GLY A 188 -18.84 -7.55 9.62
CA GLY A 188 -18.83 -9.00 9.86
C GLY A 188 -17.44 -9.63 9.72
N SER A 189 -17.34 -10.77 9.03
CA SER A 189 -16.08 -11.45 8.72
C SER A 189 -15.50 -11.05 7.35
N LYS A 190 -16.03 -9.99 6.72
CA LYS A 190 -15.64 -9.60 5.36
C LYS A 190 -14.58 -8.51 5.37
N SER A 191 -13.41 -8.87 4.91
CA SER A 191 -12.34 -7.96 4.52
C SER A 191 -12.09 -8.09 3.02
N ASN A 192 -11.72 -7.00 2.37
CA ASN A 192 -11.27 -7.05 0.97
C ASN A 192 -9.93 -6.35 0.86
N PHE A 193 -9.09 -6.80 -0.06
CA PHE A 193 -8.05 -5.92 -0.58
C PHE A 193 -8.69 -4.93 -1.55
N GLU A 194 -8.39 -3.65 -1.39
CA GLU A 194 -8.86 -2.58 -2.26
C GLU A 194 -7.65 -1.88 -2.85
N VAL A 195 -7.66 -1.66 -4.16
CA VAL A 195 -6.57 -1.02 -4.89
C VAL A 195 -7.09 0.11 -5.74
N ILE A 196 -6.40 1.25 -5.69
CA ILE A 196 -6.56 2.32 -6.67
C ILE A 196 -5.28 2.47 -7.49
N VAL A 197 -5.43 2.79 -8.77
CA VAL A 197 -4.30 2.94 -9.69
C VAL A 197 -4.68 3.90 -10.84
N PRO A 198 -3.78 4.80 -11.27
CA PRO A 198 -3.96 5.54 -12.52
C PRO A 198 -3.74 4.60 -13.71
N GLU A 199 -4.67 4.61 -14.66
CA GLU A 199 -4.68 3.73 -15.82
C GLU A 199 -4.83 4.49 -17.11
N THR A 200 -4.11 4.03 -18.14
CA THR A 200 -4.26 4.61 -19.45
C THR A 200 -5.64 4.30 -20.03
N LYS A 201 -6.23 5.30 -20.69
CA LYS A 201 -7.46 5.15 -21.46
C LYS A 201 -7.23 4.39 -22.78
N TYR A 202 -5.99 4.45 -23.31
CA TYR A 202 -5.60 3.91 -24.61
C TYR A 202 -4.12 3.43 -24.65
N ALA A 203 -3.70 2.71 -25.69
CA ALA A 203 -2.30 2.33 -25.90
C ALA A 203 -1.36 3.56 -25.90
N GLY A 204 -0.28 3.55 -25.09
CA GLY A 204 0.70 4.65 -25.03
C GLY A 204 0.20 5.97 -24.42
N GLY A 205 -0.89 5.93 -23.64
CA GLY A 205 -1.59 7.14 -23.22
C GLY A 205 -0.83 8.00 -22.21
N GLN A 206 -0.60 9.24 -22.59
CA GLN A 206 -0.22 10.34 -21.69
C GLN A 206 -1.40 10.74 -20.79
N PRO A 207 -1.15 11.38 -19.64
CA PRO A 207 -2.23 11.87 -18.81
C PRO A 207 -3.07 12.94 -19.56
N PRO A 208 -4.35 13.12 -19.22
CA PRO A 208 -5.01 12.52 -18.06
C PRO A 208 -5.44 11.07 -18.25
N TRP A 209 -5.46 10.34 -17.14
CA TRP A 209 -5.74 8.92 -17.02
C TRP A 209 -7.05 8.65 -16.26
N ASN A 210 -7.60 7.45 -16.45
CA ASN A 210 -8.65 6.96 -15.57
C ASN A 210 -8.03 6.62 -14.22
N PHE A 211 -8.66 7.03 -13.13
CA PHE A 211 -8.26 6.63 -11.78
C PHE A 211 -9.18 5.52 -11.30
N SER A 212 -8.71 4.28 -11.45
CA SER A 212 -9.55 3.09 -11.32
C SER A 212 -9.44 2.47 -9.94
N HIS A 213 -10.54 1.87 -9.49
CA HIS A 213 -10.62 1.12 -8.25
C HIS A 213 -10.93 -0.36 -8.52
N TYR A 214 -10.16 -1.25 -7.90
CA TYR A 214 -10.26 -2.70 -7.95
C TYR A 214 -10.38 -3.26 -6.54
N TRP A 215 -10.99 -4.44 -6.42
CA TRP A 215 -11.16 -5.09 -5.14
C TRP A 215 -11.10 -6.61 -5.23
N LEU A 216 -10.53 -7.25 -4.22
CA LEU A 216 -10.46 -8.70 -4.09
C LEU A 216 -11.21 -9.13 -2.82
N ASP A 217 -12.29 -9.89 -3.02
CA ASP A 217 -13.03 -10.52 -1.93
C ASP A 217 -12.17 -11.62 -1.29
N THR A 218 -11.73 -11.40 -0.04
CA THR A 218 -10.87 -12.38 0.65
C THR A 218 -11.68 -13.45 1.38
N SER A 219 -13.01 -13.47 1.28
CA SER A 219 -13.85 -14.45 1.97
C SER A 219 -13.71 -15.86 1.40
N VAL A 220 -13.28 -16.01 0.15
CA VAL A 220 -13.04 -17.30 -0.51
C VAL A 220 -11.65 -17.31 -1.15
N PRO A 221 -10.78 -18.28 -0.80
CA PRO A 221 -9.49 -18.45 -1.45
C PRO A 221 -9.64 -18.64 -2.97
N GLY A 222 -8.80 -17.95 -3.74
CA GLY A 222 -8.79 -18.06 -5.20
C GLY A 222 -9.80 -17.18 -5.92
N ASN A 223 -10.57 -16.34 -5.20
CA ASN A 223 -11.36 -15.31 -5.85
C ASN A 223 -10.47 -14.43 -6.76
N PRO A 224 -10.96 -14.03 -7.94
CA PRO A 224 -10.26 -13.09 -8.79
C PRO A 224 -10.43 -11.66 -8.27
N TRP A 225 -9.54 -10.77 -8.70
CA TRP A 225 -9.77 -9.33 -8.58
C TRP A 225 -11.00 -8.91 -9.39
N ASN A 226 -11.78 -8.00 -8.83
CA ASN A 226 -12.96 -7.40 -9.44
C ASN A 226 -12.66 -5.94 -9.77
N GLY A 227 -13.29 -5.43 -10.84
CA GLY A 227 -13.16 -4.05 -11.28
C GLY A 227 -12.68 -3.95 -12.74
N PRO A 228 -12.37 -2.73 -13.21
CA PRO A 228 -12.47 -1.48 -12.46
C PRO A 228 -13.93 -1.13 -12.13
N THR A 229 -14.19 -0.49 -10.99
CA THR A 229 -15.56 -0.06 -10.66
C THR A 229 -16.06 0.97 -11.65
N THR A 230 -17.36 0.91 -11.99
CA THR A 230 -18.02 1.87 -12.89
C THR A 230 -19.07 2.65 -12.12
N PRO A 231 -19.07 4.00 -12.16
CA PRO A 231 -18.10 4.85 -12.86
C PRO A 231 -16.70 4.83 -12.22
N THR A 232 -15.68 5.19 -13.01
CA THR A 232 -14.31 5.42 -12.50
C THR A 232 -14.29 6.56 -11.47
N ILE A 233 -13.24 6.66 -10.65
CA ILE A 233 -13.14 7.73 -9.64
C ILE A 233 -13.07 9.09 -10.34
N THR A 234 -12.22 9.18 -11.36
CA THR A 234 -12.05 10.35 -12.21
C THR A 234 -11.36 9.95 -13.52
N GLY A 235 -11.56 10.72 -14.58
CA GLY A 235 -10.83 10.61 -15.85
C GLY A 235 -9.70 11.64 -16.00
N ASN A 236 -9.39 12.41 -14.95
CA ASN A 236 -8.48 13.55 -14.98
C ASN A 236 -7.14 13.31 -14.26
N ALA A 237 -6.83 12.07 -13.88
CA ALA A 237 -5.65 11.79 -13.07
C ALA A 237 -4.35 12.05 -13.84
N THR A 238 -3.41 12.75 -13.22
CA THR A 238 -2.07 13.03 -13.77
C THR A 238 -0.96 12.36 -12.99
N GLY A 239 -1.30 11.57 -11.97
CA GLY A 239 -0.35 10.83 -11.16
C GLY A 239 -1.01 9.83 -10.20
N PRO A 240 -0.21 9.16 -9.36
CA PRO A 240 -0.70 8.28 -8.31
C PRO A 240 -1.54 9.02 -7.26
N GLY A 241 -2.36 8.27 -6.53
CA GLY A 241 -3.20 8.79 -5.44
C GLY A 241 -3.06 7.98 -4.16
N SER A 242 -3.82 8.37 -3.15
CA SER A 242 -3.88 7.69 -1.84
C SER A 242 -5.31 7.31 -1.51
N LEU A 243 -5.49 6.12 -0.94
CA LEU A 243 -6.77 5.56 -0.52
C LEU A 243 -6.70 5.24 0.97
N ILE A 244 -7.75 5.56 1.69
CA ILE A 244 -7.99 5.10 3.06
C ILE A 244 -9.45 4.65 3.20
N GLN A 245 -9.71 3.85 4.23
CA GLN A 245 -11.05 3.72 4.78
C GLN A 245 -11.16 4.63 6.01
N SER A 246 -12.07 5.59 5.97
CA SER A 246 -12.33 6.50 7.10
C SER A 246 -13.26 5.86 8.14
N ARG A 247 -13.51 6.58 9.23
CA ARG A 247 -14.54 6.21 10.23
C ARG A 247 -15.90 6.85 9.95
N PHE A 248 -16.06 7.54 8.81
CA PHE A 248 -17.33 8.17 8.46
C PHE A 248 -18.29 7.11 7.93
N GLY A 249 -19.43 6.93 8.60
CA GLY A 249 -20.39 5.88 8.26
C GLY A 249 -20.07 4.52 8.87
N THR A 250 -21.02 3.59 8.70
CA THR A 250 -20.88 2.21 9.17
C THR A 250 -21.40 1.24 8.10
N PRO A 251 -20.54 0.48 7.41
CA PRO A 251 -19.07 0.54 7.46
C PRO A 251 -18.51 1.89 6.98
N GLY A 252 -17.27 2.20 7.39
CA GLY A 252 -16.61 3.46 7.05
C GLY A 252 -16.43 3.66 5.55
N ASN A 253 -16.55 4.90 5.07
CA ASN A 253 -16.39 5.30 3.67
C ASN A 253 -14.96 5.05 3.16
N PHE A 254 -14.81 4.93 1.85
CA PHE A 254 -13.51 5.10 1.19
C PHE A 254 -13.27 6.55 0.86
N GLU A 255 -12.06 7.02 1.12
CA GLU A 255 -11.61 8.38 0.82
C GLU A 255 -10.39 8.29 -0.09
N VAL A 256 -10.39 9.07 -1.15
CA VAL A 256 -9.31 9.09 -2.14
C VAL A 256 -8.86 10.52 -2.40
N VAL A 257 -7.55 10.74 -2.37
CA VAL A 257 -6.93 11.95 -2.93
C VAL A 257 -6.22 11.59 -4.21
N VAL A 258 -6.54 12.31 -5.30
CA VAL A 258 -5.98 12.12 -6.64
C VAL A 258 -5.27 13.39 -7.07
N LEU A 259 -4.11 13.25 -7.72
CA LEU A 259 -3.44 14.36 -8.40
C LEU A 259 -4.09 14.55 -9.78
N GLU A 260 -4.63 15.73 -10.04
CA GLU A 260 -5.27 16.15 -11.30
C GLU A 260 -4.68 17.49 -11.77
N GLY A 261 -3.81 17.43 -12.78
CA GLY A 261 -2.95 18.55 -13.13
C GLY A 261 -1.95 18.81 -11.99
N ASN A 262 -2.10 19.96 -11.33
CA ASN A 262 -1.36 20.34 -10.14
C ASN A 262 -2.27 20.43 -8.89
N ASN A 263 -3.50 19.92 -9.00
CA ASN A 263 -4.45 19.93 -7.89
C ASN A 263 -4.47 18.57 -7.22
N LEU A 264 -4.44 18.53 -5.88
CA LEU A 264 -4.84 17.37 -5.11
C LEU A 264 -6.34 17.46 -4.84
N ASN A 265 -7.12 16.57 -5.43
CA ASN A 265 -8.58 16.56 -5.35
C ASN A 265 -9.07 15.37 -4.52
N HIS A 266 -10.02 15.61 -3.62
CA HIS A 266 -10.59 14.61 -2.72
C HIS A 266 -11.92 14.09 -3.27
N TYR A 267 -12.05 12.76 -3.30
CA TYR A 267 -13.24 11.99 -3.66
C TYR A 267 -13.57 11.03 -2.51
N TYR A 268 -14.83 10.63 -2.41
CA TYR A 268 -15.23 9.59 -1.46
C TYR A 268 -16.24 8.62 -2.06
N ARG A 269 -16.35 7.43 -1.47
CA ARG A 269 -17.39 6.45 -1.76
C ARG A 269 -18.02 5.97 -0.47
N SER A 270 -19.34 6.08 -0.39
CA SER A 270 -20.13 5.52 0.70
C SER A 270 -20.07 3.98 0.64
N ASN A 271 -19.76 3.33 1.76
CA ASN A 271 -19.78 1.86 1.87
C ASN A 271 -21.04 1.32 2.57
N GLN A 272 -21.97 2.21 2.94
CA GLN A 272 -23.25 1.91 3.58
C GLN A 272 -24.26 1.32 2.59
N LYS A 273 -24.03 1.48 1.28
CA LYS A 273 -24.84 0.89 0.21
C LYS A 273 -23.93 0.13 -0.75
N GLN A 274 -24.27 -1.13 -1.01
CA GLN A 274 -23.57 -1.93 -2.00
C GLN A 274 -23.64 -1.24 -3.37
N GLY A 275 -22.50 -1.12 -4.04
CA GLY A 275 -22.41 -0.52 -5.38
C GLY A 275 -22.63 1.00 -5.42
N ALA A 276 -22.50 1.72 -4.30
CA ALA A 276 -22.51 3.18 -4.34
C ALA A 276 -21.41 3.72 -5.27
N PRO A 277 -21.70 4.73 -6.11
CA PRO A 277 -20.70 5.33 -6.97
C PRO A 277 -19.73 6.22 -6.16
N TRP A 278 -18.59 6.53 -6.76
CA TRP A 278 -17.70 7.56 -6.28
C TRP A 278 -18.36 8.95 -6.38
N THR A 279 -18.11 9.79 -5.39
CA THR A 279 -18.59 11.18 -5.31
C THR A 279 -17.40 12.12 -5.24
N GLY A 280 -17.35 13.10 -6.15
CA GLY A 280 -16.34 14.14 -6.13
C GLY A 280 -16.05 14.74 -7.53
N PRO A 281 -15.06 15.65 -7.60
CA PRO A 281 -14.23 16.10 -6.49
C PRO A 281 -15.04 16.93 -5.48
N ILE A 282 -14.93 16.63 -4.19
CA ILE A 282 -15.65 17.37 -3.12
C ILE A 282 -14.82 18.49 -2.51
N ALA A 283 -13.50 18.46 -2.72
CA ALA A 283 -12.57 19.51 -2.32
C ALA A 283 -11.28 19.43 -3.15
N THR A 284 -10.65 20.59 -3.37
CA THR A 284 -9.25 20.69 -3.78
C THR A 284 -8.44 21.02 -2.53
N ILE A 285 -7.61 20.08 -2.06
CA ILE A 285 -6.86 20.22 -0.81
C ILE A 285 -5.54 20.98 -1.00
N CYS A 286 -5.02 21.03 -2.22
CA CYS A 286 -3.84 21.78 -2.63
C CYS A 286 -3.98 22.07 -4.13
N SER A 287 -3.71 23.31 -4.54
CA SER A 287 -3.90 23.77 -5.93
C SER A 287 -2.59 24.00 -6.71
N ASP A 288 -1.47 23.70 -6.08
CA ASP A 288 -0.12 23.99 -6.53
C ASP A 288 0.85 22.83 -6.24
N ALA A 289 0.32 21.60 -6.20
CA ALA A 289 1.11 20.41 -6.01
C ALA A 289 2.14 20.27 -7.14
N VAL A 290 3.40 20.06 -6.75
CA VAL A 290 4.48 19.77 -7.71
C VAL A 290 4.21 18.42 -8.34
N ASN A 291 3.84 18.42 -9.63
CA ASN A 291 3.61 17.21 -10.39
C ASN A 291 4.87 16.84 -11.19
N THR A 292 5.54 15.77 -10.78
CA THR A 292 6.69 15.19 -11.47
C THR A 292 6.36 13.87 -12.17
N TRP A 293 5.07 13.59 -12.43
CA TRP A 293 4.60 12.37 -13.10
C TRP A 293 4.14 12.63 -14.54
N PRO A 294 4.43 11.71 -15.49
CA PRO A 294 5.39 10.61 -15.34
C PRO A 294 6.83 11.14 -15.18
N PRO A 295 7.71 10.48 -14.40
CA PRO A 295 9.11 10.88 -14.31
C PRO A 295 9.75 10.82 -15.71
N THR A 296 10.53 11.85 -16.05
CA THR A 296 11.32 11.92 -17.29
C THR A 296 12.45 10.91 -17.30
#